data_AF-A0A960LIH3-F1
#
_entry.id   AF-A0A960LIH3-F1
#
_cell.length_a   1.000
_cell.length_b   1.000
_cell.length_c   1.000
_cell.angle_alpha   90.00
_cell.angle_beta   90.00
_cell.angle_gamma   90.00
#
_symmetry.space_group_name_H-M   'P 1'
#
loop_
_entity.id
_entity.type
_entity.pdbx_description
1 polymer ?
#
loop_
_entity_poly.entity_id
_entity_poly.type
_entity_poly.pdbx_seq_one_letter_code
_entity_poly.pdbx_strand_id
1 'polypeptide(L)'
;PGRATHGNFVLNELTLSIKGYPYNPLIFSEAEADFSQGNFGVNGAIDGDAKGGKEAAGWAISPQMKKPHEAVFALAQPVTIDKPTDFTLELAQNYGSQHTIGKFRVSVLTSPTRMVVPEALRHTLKKPADQRTAEEQAALAAHFERIDEKTAPLLAQVKAFETKLPAKPEMDVRVIKERSGDRRVTHVFRRGEFKDHLDEVTTGTPSVLPPIKQRGEEGDRLDLARWLVSGENPLPPRVVANEIWANLFGDGIVGTLNDFGVRGDRPTHPELIDWIAAEFVRNGWSRKELIKTIVSSNTYRQSSDHRPELIDIDPKNHLLARQNRFRVEAEIVRDLSLSAAGLLSAKVGGPSVFPPIPAGVADVNYNSAFKWVVSSGEDRYRRGIYTYFKRTAPHPNLTTFDCPDSNVTCVQRTRSNTPLAALITLNNETFVEASQAMTKRILSEVPEGDDAARIAHAFQLSLARSPSDAETDRLTSLLETARGWYREHPQDATALLGSHAPEAIPAPEAAAWIATVRVVLNLDEFLTRS
;
A
#
# COMPACT_ATOMS: atom_id res chain seq x y z
N PRO A 1 -16.78 60.37 5.87
CA PRO A 1 -17.05 60.16 7.32
C PRO A 1 -17.84 61.33 7.91
N GLY A 2 -18.41 61.18 9.11
CA GLY A 2 -19.56 61.91 9.65
C GLY A 2 -19.38 63.39 9.98
N ARG A 3 -20.49 64.05 10.35
CA ARG A 3 -20.59 65.47 10.70
C ARG A 3 -20.32 65.76 12.18
N ALA A 4 -20.19 64.73 13.01
CA ALA A 4 -19.82 64.89 14.42
C ALA A 4 -18.39 65.47 14.54
N THR A 5 -18.09 66.16 15.64
CA THR A 5 -16.78 66.82 15.86
C THR A 5 -15.57 65.89 15.74
N HIS A 6 -15.73 64.60 16.08
CA HIS A 6 -14.71 63.57 15.92
C HIS A 6 -14.76 62.83 14.57
N GLY A 7 -15.77 63.08 13.74
CA GLY A 7 -15.94 62.49 12.41
C GLY A 7 -16.66 61.14 12.38
N ASN A 8 -17.20 60.66 13.50
CA ASN A 8 -18.04 59.45 13.54
C ASN A 8 -19.46 59.75 13.00
N PHE A 9 -20.16 58.70 12.60
CA PHE A 9 -21.59 58.72 12.29
C PHE A 9 -22.26 57.48 12.89
N VAL A 10 -23.58 57.47 12.95
CA VAL A 10 -24.36 56.25 13.20
C VAL A 10 -25.47 56.18 12.17
N LEU A 11 -25.43 55.16 11.32
CA LEU A 11 -26.51 54.83 10.39
C LEU A 11 -27.40 53.81 11.09
N ASN A 12 -28.58 54.24 11.52
CA ASN A 12 -29.53 53.39 12.27
C ASN A 12 -30.34 52.49 11.36
N GLU A 13 -30.78 52.98 10.20
CA GLU A 13 -31.52 52.16 9.25
C GLU A 13 -31.29 52.67 7.82
N LEU A 14 -31.16 51.74 6.89
CA LEU A 14 -31.04 51.98 5.46
C LEU A 14 -32.21 51.33 4.73
N THR A 15 -33.06 52.16 4.15
CA THR A 15 -34.23 51.70 3.39
C THR A 15 -34.06 52.03 1.92
N LEU A 16 -34.30 51.06 1.04
CA LEU A 16 -34.32 51.27 -0.41
C LEU A 16 -35.72 50.98 -0.95
N SER A 17 -36.29 51.93 -1.69
CA SER A 17 -37.65 51.82 -2.25
C SER A 17 -37.66 52.07 -3.75
N ILE A 18 -38.48 51.32 -4.47
CA ILE A 18 -38.74 51.50 -5.91
C ILE A 18 -40.25 51.54 -6.11
N LYS A 19 -40.75 52.65 -6.66
CA LYS A 19 -42.18 52.86 -6.85
C LYS A 19 -42.75 51.83 -7.84
N GLY A 20 -43.72 51.03 -7.39
CA GLY A 20 -44.39 50.02 -8.21
C GLY A 20 -43.70 48.65 -8.25
N TYR A 21 -42.65 48.43 -7.44
CA TYR A 21 -42.02 47.11 -7.29
C TYR A 21 -42.82 46.23 -6.31
N PRO A 22 -42.87 44.88 -6.49
CA PRO A 22 -43.71 44.00 -5.67
C PRO A 22 -43.41 44.01 -4.17
N TYR A 23 -42.17 44.30 -3.79
CA TYR A 23 -41.73 44.44 -2.40
C TYR A 23 -41.16 45.84 -2.21
N ASN A 24 -41.85 46.69 -1.45
CA ASN A 24 -41.47 48.08 -1.24
C ASN A 24 -41.75 48.46 0.23
N PRO A 25 -40.73 48.76 1.06
CA PRO A 25 -39.31 48.81 0.69
C PRO A 25 -38.71 47.45 0.32
N LEU A 26 -37.61 47.47 -0.43
CA LEU A 26 -36.81 46.29 -0.73
C LEU A 26 -36.12 45.79 0.55
N ILE A 27 -36.04 44.48 0.70
CA ILE A 27 -35.46 43.84 1.88
C ILE A 27 -33.97 43.60 1.65
N PHE A 28 -33.13 44.06 2.57
CA PHE A 28 -31.73 43.66 2.66
C PHE A 28 -31.61 42.36 3.47
N SER A 29 -30.77 41.43 3.03
CA SER A 29 -30.53 40.16 3.72
C SER A 29 -29.25 40.15 4.53
N GLU A 30 -28.23 40.86 4.03
CA GLU A 30 -26.89 40.87 4.61
C GLU A 30 -26.24 42.22 4.38
N ALA A 31 -25.38 42.62 5.32
CA ALA A 31 -24.51 43.77 5.17
C ALA A 31 -23.07 43.42 5.57
N GLU A 32 -22.12 43.93 4.80
CA GLU A 32 -20.68 43.84 5.08
C GLU A 32 -20.06 45.22 5.09
N ALA A 33 -19.11 45.47 5.98
CA ALA A 33 -18.37 46.74 6.03
C ALA A 33 -16.87 46.50 6.21
N ASP A 34 -16.06 47.44 5.70
CA ASP A 34 -14.61 47.44 5.92
C ASP A 34 -14.22 47.60 7.39
N PHE A 35 -15.06 48.28 8.16
CA PHE A 35 -14.92 48.42 9.59
C PHE A 35 -16.28 48.66 10.26
N SER A 36 -16.47 48.09 11.45
CA SER A 36 -17.58 48.43 12.34
C SER A 36 -17.03 48.69 13.75
N GLN A 37 -17.50 49.76 14.38
CA GLN A 37 -17.29 50.05 15.79
C GLN A 37 -17.99 48.97 16.62
N GLY A 38 -17.34 48.42 17.65
CA GLY A 38 -17.84 47.39 18.58
C GLY A 38 -19.36 47.09 18.53
N ASN A 39 -20.14 47.67 19.45
CA ASN A 39 -21.59 47.43 19.54
C ASN A 39 -22.44 48.03 18.38
N PHE A 40 -21.79 48.55 17.34
CA PHE A 40 -22.40 49.23 16.20
C PHE A 40 -21.99 48.55 14.88
N GLY A 41 -22.39 47.27 14.77
CA GLY A 41 -22.17 46.44 13.59
C GLY A 41 -23.01 46.87 12.40
N VAL A 42 -22.47 46.75 11.18
CA VAL A 42 -23.16 47.16 9.93
C VAL A 42 -24.55 46.54 9.73
N ASN A 43 -24.77 45.31 10.20
CA ASN A 43 -26.08 44.66 10.14
C ASN A 43 -27.16 45.38 10.96
N GLY A 44 -26.78 46.17 11.97
CA GLY A 44 -27.71 47.01 12.71
C GLY A 44 -28.26 48.19 11.91
N ALA A 45 -27.82 48.40 10.67
CA ALA A 45 -28.38 49.39 9.76
C ALA A 45 -29.43 48.81 8.79
N ILE A 46 -29.78 47.53 8.94
CA ILE A 46 -30.79 46.82 8.12
C ILE A 46 -31.66 45.91 9.00
N ASP A 47 -31.81 46.24 10.28
CA ASP A 47 -32.57 45.42 11.23
C ASP A 47 -34.07 45.78 11.27
N GLY A 48 -34.47 46.82 10.51
CA GLY A 48 -35.84 47.30 10.44
C GLY A 48 -36.22 48.26 11.57
N ASP A 49 -35.28 48.68 12.43
CA ASP A 49 -35.52 49.61 13.53
C ASP A 49 -34.76 50.95 13.36
N ALA A 50 -35.46 51.96 12.87
CA ALA A 50 -34.91 53.31 12.72
C ALA A 50 -34.77 54.09 14.06
N LYS A 51 -35.02 53.49 15.23
CA LYS A 51 -34.90 54.19 16.52
C LYS A 51 -33.49 54.74 16.74
N GLY A 52 -33.42 55.93 17.32
CA GLY A 52 -32.17 56.55 17.75
C GLY A 52 -31.95 56.40 19.26
N GLY A 53 -30.71 56.56 19.72
CA GLY A 53 -30.36 56.53 21.14
C GLY A 53 -29.06 55.80 21.43
N LYS A 54 -28.59 55.85 22.68
CA LYS A 54 -27.32 55.23 23.10
C LYS A 54 -27.30 53.70 22.97
N GLU A 55 -28.48 53.07 22.95
CA GLU A 55 -28.67 51.63 22.85
C GLU A 55 -29.24 51.21 21.49
N ALA A 56 -29.44 52.15 20.56
CA ALA A 56 -29.93 51.84 19.23
C ALA A 56 -28.87 51.08 18.42
N ALA A 57 -29.30 50.06 17.70
CA ALA A 57 -28.50 49.42 16.69
C ALA A 57 -28.17 50.40 15.55
N GLY A 58 -27.08 50.14 14.86
CA GLY A 58 -26.65 50.96 13.73
C GLY A 58 -25.19 50.73 13.41
N TRP A 59 -24.77 51.22 12.24
CA TRP A 59 -23.39 51.16 11.80
C TRP A 59 -22.61 52.42 12.21
N ALA A 60 -21.51 52.24 12.93
CA ALA A 60 -20.59 53.32 13.29
C ALA A 60 -19.12 52.92 13.05
N ILE A 61 -18.22 53.91 13.03
CA ILE A 61 -16.83 53.73 12.55
C ILE A 61 -15.75 54.13 13.56
N SER A 62 -16.09 54.36 14.84
CA SER A 62 -15.06 54.63 15.86
C SER A 62 -14.22 53.39 16.20
N PRO A 63 -12.88 53.50 16.31
CA PRO A 63 -12.05 54.72 16.30
C PRO A 63 -11.47 55.10 14.92
N GLN A 64 -11.87 54.44 13.82
CA GLN A 64 -11.32 54.65 12.47
C GLN A 64 -11.83 55.92 11.76
N MET A 65 -12.21 56.96 12.50
CA MET A 65 -12.72 58.20 11.91
C MET A 65 -11.69 58.89 10.98
N LYS A 66 -12.19 59.76 10.10
CA LYS A 66 -11.41 60.56 9.13
C LYS A 66 -10.74 59.76 8.00
N LYS A 67 -11.06 58.48 7.83
CA LYS A 67 -10.72 57.68 6.65
C LYS A 67 -11.98 57.37 5.81
N PRO A 68 -11.84 57.02 4.52
CA PRO A 68 -12.93 56.45 3.73
C PRO A 68 -13.39 55.13 4.36
N HIS A 69 -14.70 54.92 4.40
CA HIS A 69 -15.32 53.66 4.82
C HIS A 69 -16.32 53.21 3.78
N GLU A 70 -16.49 51.90 3.65
CA GLU A 70 -17.37 51.26 2.70
C GLU A 70 -18.22 50.20 3.40
N ALA A 71 -19.51 50.21 3.08
CA ALA A 71 -20.44 49.14 3.43
C ALA A 71 -21.21 48.72 2.18
N VAL A 72 -21.41 47.41 2.04
CA VAL A 72 -22.18 46.78 0.98
C VAL A 72 -23.42 46.15 1.60
N PHE A 73 -24.59 46.55 1.11
CA PHE A 73 -25.89 46.05 1.57
C PHE A 73 -26.51 45.20 0.47
N ALA A 74 -26.69 43.91 0.73
CA ALA A 74 -27.16 42.95 -0.26
C ALA A 74 -28.67 42.76 -0.16
N LEU A 75 -29.37 42.98 -1.26
CA LEU A 75 -30.81 42.69 -1.35
C LEU A 75 -31.07 41.19 -1.19
N ALA A 76 -32.15 40.84 -0.48
CA ALA A 76 -32.61 39.47 -0.32
C ALA A 76 -33.03 38.84 -1.66
N GLN A 77 -33.49 39.65 -2.60
CA GLN A 77 -33.77 39.26 -3.98
C GLN A 77 -33.19 40.29 -4.95
N PRO A 78 -32.52 39.86 -6.05
CA PRO A 78 -32.02 40.79 -7.05
C PRO A 78 -33.17 41.54 -7.73
N VAL A 79 -32.94 42.82 -8.02
CA VAL A 79 -33.90 43.66 -8.74
C VAL A 79 -33.50 43.73 -10.20
N THR A 80 -34.45 43.47 -11.09
CA THR A 80 -34.27 43.64 -12.54
C THR A 80 -34.84 44.98 -12.97
N ILE A 81 -34.03 45.81 -13.64
CA ILE A 81 -34.40 47.15 -14.08
C ILE A 81 -34.24 47.23 -15.60
N ASP A 82 -35.35 47.14 -16.33
CA ASP A 82 -35.34 47.13 -17.81
C ASP A 82 -35.49 48.53 -18.43
N LYS A 83 -35.78 49.55 -17.62
CA LYS A 83 -35.98 50.94 -18.04
C LYS A 83 -35.43 51.89 -16.97
N PRO A 84 -35.04 53.13 -17.30
CA PRO A 84 -34.65 54.13 -16.31
C PRO A 84 -35.69 54.22 -15.19
N THR A 85 -35.27 53.92 -13.96
CA THR A 85 -36.15 53.77 -12.79
C THR A 85 -35.59 54.59 -11.64
N ASP A 86 -36.44 55.42 -11.05
CA ASP A 86 -36.08 56.19 -9.85
C ASP A 86 -36.15 55.28 -8.62
N PHE A 87 -35.13 55.36 -7.78
CA PHE A 87 -35.11 54.72 -6.47
C PHE A 87 -34.98 55.77 -5.37
N THR A 88 -35.62 55.49 -4.23
CA THR A 88 -35.51 56.31 -3.02
C THR A 88 -34.65 55.56 -2.02
N LEU A 89 -33.52 56.15 -1.65
CA LEU A 89 -32.67 55.66 -0.57
C LEU A 89 -32.88 56.56 0.66
N GLU A 90 -33.36 55.97 1.75
CA GLU A 90 -33.56 56.66 3.03
C GLU A 90 -32.48 56.20 4.03
N LEU A 91 -31.81 57.16 4.66
CA LEU A 91 -30.77 56.92 5.66
C LEU A 91 -31.24 57.50 7.01
N ALA A 92 -31.74 56.65 7.90
CA ALA A 92 -32.10 57.04 9.24
C ALA A 92 -30.84 57.18 10.11
N GLN A 93 -30.65 58.36 10.71
CA GLN A 93 -29.47 58.69 11.52
C GLN A 93 -29.91 59.46 12.76
N ASN A 94 -30.59 58.74 13.65
CA ASN A 94 -31.30 59.30 14.79
C ASN A 94 -30.44 59.28 16.07
N TYR A 95 -29.16 58.93 15.95
CA TYR A 95 -28.21 58.97 17.06
C TYR A 95 -27.76 60.40 17.40
N GLY A 96 -28.44 61.01 18.38
CA GLY A 96 -28.11 62.36 18.82
C GLY A 96 -28.29 63.42 17.72
N SER A 97 -27.73 64.61 17.91
CA SER A 97 -27.96 65.74 16.99
C SER A 97 -26.87 65.94 15.92
N GLN A 98 -25.75 65.20 15.99
CA GLN A 98 -24.57 65.47 15.15
C GLN A 98 -23.95 64.25 14.47
N HIS A 99 -24.35 63.02 14.78
CA HIS A 99 -23.73 61.79 14.23
C HIS A 99 -24.31 61.36 12.89
N THR A 100 -24.43 62.32 11.97
CA THR A 100 -24.92 62.08 10.61
C THR A 100 -23.75 61.88 9.64
N ILE A 101 -23.95 61.12 8.56
CA ILE A 101 -22.97 60.95 7.48
C ILE A 101 -22.74 62.30 6.79
N GLY A 102 -21.47 62.67 6.64
CA GLY A 102 -21.06 63.96 6.08
C GLY A 102 -21.02 63.97 4.55
N LYS A 103 -20.14 63.15 3.98
CA LYS A 103 -19.94 62.96 2.53
C LYS A 103 -20.04 61.47 2.22
N PHE A 104 -20.93 61.11 1.31
CA PHE A 104 -21.11 59.74 0.86
C PHE A 104 -21.25 59.67 -0.66
N ARG A 105 -21.03 58.47 -1.18
CA ARG A 105 -21.30 58.08 -2.56
C ARG A 105 -22.12 56.80 -2.48
N VAL A 106 -23.12 56.69 -3.34
CA VAL A 106 -23.86 55.45 -3.54
C VAL A 106 -23.38 54.83 -4.85
N SER A 107 -23.23 53.52 -4.85
CA SER A 107 -22.92 52.74 -6.05
C SER A 107 -23.76 51.49 -6.03
N VAL A 108 -24.19 51.03 -7.21
CA VAL A 108 -25.01 49.83 -7.37
C VAL A 108 -24.15 48.76 -8.00
N LEU A 109 -24.22 47.55 -7.45
CA LEU A 109 -23.50 46.38 -7.94
C LEU A 109 -24.49 45.41 -8.59
N THR A 110 -24.15 44.91 -9.77
CA THR A 110 -24.92 43.88 -10.49
C THR A 110 -24.35 42.47 -10.31
N SER A 111 -23.22 42.35 -9.60
CA SER A 111 -22.57 41.07 -9.33
C SER A 111 -23.16 40.41 -8.07
N PRO A 112 -23.36 39.08 -8.06
CA PRO A 112 -23.71 38.35 -6.84
C PRO A 112 -22.57 38.35 -5.80
N THR A 113 -21.33 38.65 -6.22
CA THR A 113 -20.15 38.62 -5.35
C THR A 113 -20.12 39.86 -4.46
N ARG A 114 -20.43 39.65 -3.17
CA ARG A 114 -20.39 40.63 -2.08
C ARG A 114 -18.94 40.77 -1.63
N MET A 115 -18.31 41.93 -1.80
CA MET A 115 -16.89 42.05 -1.44
C MET A 115 -16.53 43.38 -0.82
N VAL A 116 -16.28 43.32 0.48
CA VAL A 116 -15.34 44.22 1.14
C VAL A 116 -13.92 43.69 0.92
N VAL A 117 -13.23 44.20 -0.10
CA VAL A 117 -11.83 43.85 -0.34
C VAL A 117 -10.95 44.52 0.73
N PRO A 118 -10.05 43.79 1.43
CA PRO A 118 -9.12 44.39 2.39
C PRO A 118 -8.27 45.51 1.78
N GLU A 119 -7.95 46.55 2.55
CA GLU A 119 -7.20 47.73 2.07
C GLU A 119 -5.89 47.35 1.35
N ALA A 120 -5.17 46.36 1.89
CA ALA A 120 -3.92 45.86 1.30
C ALA A 120 -4.11 45.34 -0.14
N LEU A 121 -5.22 44.67 -0.44
CA LEU A 121 -5.49 44.11 -1.77
C LEU A 121 -6.10 45.14 -2.72
N ARG A 122 -6.72 46.21 -2.20
CA ARG A 122 -7.25 47.31 -3.03
C ARG A 122 -6.14 48.02 -3.81
N HIS A 123 -4.97 48.23 -3.20
CA HIS A 123 -3.83 48.82 -3.91
C HIS A 123 -3.37 47.91 -5.05
N THR A 124 -3.32 46.59 -4.82
CA THR A 124 -2.94 45.61 -5.84
C THR A 124 -3.94 45.56 -6.99
N LEU A 125 -5.25 45.62 -6.70
CA LEU A 125 -6.30 45.62 -7.72
C LEU A 125 -6.28 46.87 -8.61
N LYS A 126 -5.81 48.02 -8.10
CA LYS A 126 -5.63 49.24 -8.90
C LYS A 126 -4.48 49.16 -9.91
N LYS A 127 -3.53 48.24 -9.73
CA LYS A 127 -2.47 48.00 -10.71
C LYS A 127 -3.01 47.18 -11.88
N PRO A 128 -2.64 47.51 -13.13
CA PRO A 128 -2.87 46.64 -14.29
C PRO A 128 -2.38 45.22 -14.03
N ALA A 129 -3.09 44.21 -14.55
CA ALA A 129 -2.81 42.80 -14.23
C ALA A 129 -1.39 42.36 -14.61
N ASP A 130 -0.86 42.90 -15.70
CA ASP A 130 0.49 42.71 -16.25
C ASP A 130 1.59 43.40 -15.42
N GLN A 131 1.23 44.27 -14.48
CA GLN A 131 2.16 45.03 -13.62
C GLN A 131 2.17 44.54 -12.16
N ARG A 132 1.46 43.44 -11.85
CA ARG A 132 1.42 42.84 -10.51
C ARG A 132 2.60 41.88 -10.34
N THR A 133 3.27 41.91 -9.18
CA THR A 133 4.34 40.94 -8.87
C THR A 133 3.77 39.54 -8.61
N ALA A 134 4.63 38.52 -8.59
CA ALA A 134 4.22 37.15 -8.28
C ALA A 134 3.60 37.04 -6.87
N GLU A 135 4.15 37.77 -5.89
CA GLU A 135 3.64 37.82 -4.52
C GLU A 135 2.26 38.49 -4.45
N GLU A 136 2.07 39.57 -5.22
CA GLU A 136 0.80 40.28 -5.33
C GLU A 136 -0.29 39.42 -5.97
N GLN A 137 0.06 38.67 -7.02
CA GLN A 137 -0.85 37.71 -7.66
C GLN A 137 -1.21 36.57 -6.70
N ALA A 138 -0.23 36.01 -5.98
CA ALA A 138 -0.46 34.97 -4.99
C ALA A 138 -1.35 35.43 -3.83
N ALA A 139 -1.16 36.66 -3.34
CA ALA A 139 -1.99 37.24 -2.29
C ALA A 139 -3.45 37.45 -2.72
N LEU A 140 -3.67 37.89 -3.97
CA LEU A 140 -5.00 37.97 -4.55
C LEU A 140 -5.63 36.59 -4.68
N ALA A 141 -4.92 35.63 -5.29
CA ALA A 141 -5.40 34.26 -5.45
C ALA A 141 -5.80 33.64 -4.10
N ALA A 142 -4.95 33.72 -3.08
CA ALA A 142 -5.23 33.18 -1.75
C ALA A 142 -6.44 33.82 -1.04
N HIS A 143 -6.76 35.08 -1.35
CA HIS A 143 -7.96 35.73 -0.82
C HIS A 143 -9.21 35.28 -1.58
N PHE A 144 -9.16 35.32 -2.91
CA PHE A 144 -10.30 34.97 -3.76
C PHE A 144 -10.64 33.47 -3.71
N GLU A 145 -9.65 32.58 -3.59
CA GLU A 145 -9.87 31.13 -3.46
C GLU A 145 -10.68 30.75 -2.21
N ARG A 146 -10.67 31.59 -1.17
CA ARG A 146 -11.42 31.35 0.07
C ARG A 146 -12.88 31.76 0.01
N ILE A 147 -13.24 32.60 -0.95
CA ILE A 147 -14.57 33.21 -1.05
C ILE A 147 -15.29 32.82 -2.34
N ASP A 148 -14.55 32.39 -3.37
CA ASP A 148 -15.14 31.93 -4.62
C ASP A 148 -15.92 30.62 -4.41
N GLU A 149 -17.11 30.56 -5.00
CA GLU A 149 -18.11 29.51 -4.78
C GLU A 149 -17.61 28.11 -5.16
N LYS A 150 -16.63 28.01 -6.06
CA LYS A 150 -16.06 26.72 -6.50
C LYS A 150 -14.86 26.33 -5.66
N THR A 151 -13.98 27.27 -5.38
CA THR A 151 -12.69 27.02 -4.71
C THR A 151 -12.82 26.91 -3.19
N ALA A 152 -13.72 27.66 -2.56
CA ALA A 152 -13.90 27.60 -1.11
C ALA A 152 -14.34 26.20 -0.61
N PRO A 153 -15.31 25.50 -1.24
CA PRO A 153 -15.64 24.12 -0.89
C PRO A 153 -14.48 23.14 -1.11
N LEU A 154 -13.69 23.33 -2.17
CA LEU A 154 -12.53 22.49 -2.46
C LEU A 154 -11.42 22.66 -1.42
N LEU A 155 -11.13 23.90 -1.00
CA LEU A 155 -10.18 24.15 0.09
C LEU A 155 -10.63 23.52 1.40
N ALA A 156 -11.93 23.54 1.70
CA ALA A 156 -12.48 22.86 2.87
C ALA A 156 -12.27 21.33 2.80
N GLN A 157 -12.44 20.73 1.62
CA GLN A 157 -12.14 19.31 1.40
C GLN A 157 -10.65 19.01 1.56
N VAL A 158 -9.76 19.81 0.97
CA VAL A 158 -8.30 19.66 1.13
C VAL A 158 -7.92 19.66 2.61
N LYS A 159 -8.42 20.64 3.38
CA LYS A 159 -8.17 20.73 4.82
C LYS A 159 -8.70 19.51 5.58
N ALA A 160 -9.85 18.96 5.17
CA ALA A 160 -10.40 17.74 5.75
C ALA A 160 -9.63 16.46 5.37
N PHE A 161 -8.91 16.46 4.25
CA PHE A 161 -7.99 15.37 3.90
C PHE A 161 -6.65 15.50 4.61
N GLU A 162 -6.15 16.72 4.81
CA GLU A 162 -4.91 16.98 5.55
C GLU A 162 -4.98 16.46 6.99
N THR A 163 -6.14 16.53 7.65
CA THR A 163 -6.34 15.94 8.99
C THR A 163 -6.33 14.42 8.99
N LYS A 164 -6.52 13.77 7.84
CA LYS A 164 -6.47 12.31 7.65
C LYS A 164 -5.11 11.83 7.15
N LEU A 165 -4.17 12.73 6.87
CA LEU A 165 -2.84 12.33 6.46
C LEU A 165 -2.18 11.52 7.59
N PRO A 166 -1.41 10.48 7.25
CA PRO A 166 -0.57 9.81 8.25
C PRO A 166 0.36 10.84 8.88
N ALA A 167 0.71 10.63 10.15
CA ALA A 167 1.69 11.46 10.83
C ALA A 167 2.95 11.56 9.97
N LYS A 168 3.50 12.79 9.85
CA LYS A 168 4.78 12.96 9.16
C LYS A 168 5.81 12.07 9.87
N PRO A 169 6.67 11.37 9.10
CA PRO A 169 7.69 10.52 9.70
C PRO A 169 8.50 11.32 10.71
N GLU A 170 8.73 10.74 11.90
CA GLU A 170 9.42 11.39 13.02
C GLU A 170 10.87 11.78 12.70
N MET A 171 11.42 11.25 11.61
CA MET A 171 12.79 11.48 11.18
C MET A 171 12.88 11.72 9.66
N ASP A 172 13.71 12.70 9.30
CA ASP A 172 14.20 12.83 7.93
C ASP A 172 15.11 11.64 7.61
N VAL A 173 14.70 10.84 6.63
CA VAL A 173 15.52 9.71 6.18
C VAL A 173 16.78 10.26 5.51
N ARG A 174 17.93 9.89 6.05
CA ARG A 174 19.22 10.19 5.43
C ARG A 174 19.30 9.41 4.12
N VAL A 175 19.39 10.11 3.00
CA VAL A 175 19.61 9.50 1.70
C VAL A 175 21.09 9.51 1.34
N ILE A 176 21.56 8.41 0.74
CA ILE A 176 22.88 8.38 0.12
C ILE A 176 22.75 9.07 -1.25
N LYS A 177 23.37 10.23 -1.40
CA LYS A 177 23.43 10.99 -2.66
C LYS A 177 24.82 10.91 -3.25
N GLU A 178 24.89 10.85 -4.58
CA GLU A 178 26.16 10.95 -5.30
C GLU A 178 26.83 12.30 -5.02
N ARG A 179 28.16 12.28 -4.80
CA ARG A 179 28.93 13.52 -4.60
C ARG A 179 29.13 14.18 -5.95
N SER A 180 28.77 15.46 -6.07
CA SER A 180 28.88 16.21 -7.33
C SER A 180 30.04 17.21 -7.37
N GLY A 181 30.61 17.60 -6.22
CA GLY A 181 31.69 18.61 -6.16
C GLY A 181 33.02 18.09 -5.60
N ASP A 182 33.00 17.02 -4.81
CA ASP A 182 34.17 16.47 -4.10
C ASP A 182 34.22 14.94 -4.22
N ARG A 183 34.14 14.46 -5.47
CA ARG A 183 34.25 13.03 -5.78
C ARG A 183 35.58 12.50 -5.26
N ARG A 184 35.53 11.32 -4.63
CA ARG A 184 36.71 10.65 -4.10
C ARG A 184 37.52 10.11 -5.28
N VAL A 185 38.76 10.55 -5.42
CA VAL A 185 39.73 9.95 -6.34
C VAL A 185 39.94 8.48 -5.95
N THR A 186 39.73 7.58 -6.90
CA THR A 186 39.84 6.13 -6.70
C THR A 186 41.04 5.61 -7.48
N HIS A 187 41.80 4.68 -6.92
CA HIS A 187 43.01 4.12 -7.53
C HIS A 187 42.92 2.59 -7.55
N VAL A 188 43.65 1.96 -8.47
CA VAL A 188 43.95 0.52 -8.35
C VAL A 188 44.93 0.34 -7.20
N PHE A 189 44.72 -0.68 -6.35
CA PHE A 189 45.66 -0.99 -5.26
C PHE A 189 46.54 -2.17 -5.61
N ARG A 190 47.86 -2.04 -5.38
CA ARG A 190 48.79 -3.14 -5.62
C ARG A 190 48.46 -4.29 -4.67
N ARG A 191 47.98 -5.41 -5.23
CA ARG A 191 47.55 -6.60 -4.47
C ARG A 191 46.50 -6.29 -3.38
N GLY A 192 45.73 -5.21 -3.54
CA GLY A 192 44.70 -4.80 -2.58
C GLY A 192 45.24 -4.08 -1.33
N GLU A 193 46.53 -3.73 -1.27
CA GLU A 193 47.09 -2.94 -0.16
C GLU A 193 46.60 -1.49 -0.24
N PHE A 194 45.81 -1.07 0.76
CA PHE A 194 45.10 0.22 0.73
C PHE A 194 46.03 1.44 0.81
N LYS A 195 47.30 1.25 1.17
CA LYS A 195 48.33 2.30 1.17
C LYS A 195 49.18 2.35 -0.11
N ASP A 196 49.12 1.31 -0.95
CA ASP A 196 49.94 1.20 -2.16
C ASP A 196 49.08 1.43 -3.41
N HIS A 197 48.97 2.70 -3.78
CA HIS A 197 48.17 3.15 -4.91
C HIS A 197 48.95 3.01 -6.23
N LEU A 198 48.26 2.50 -7.25
CA LEU A 198 48.68 2.52 -8.65
C LEU A 198 47.89 3.62 -9.39
N ASP A 199 47.54 3.39 -10.64
CA ASP A 199 46.85 4.34 -11.49
C ASP A 199 45.46 4.72 -10.92
N GLU A 200 45.11 6.00 -11.10
CA GLU A 200 43.75 6.50 -10.89
C GLU A 200 42.77 5.81 -11.85
N VAL A 201 41.58 5.50 -11.36
CA VAL A 201 40.50 4.92 -12.16
C VAL A 201 39.30 5.86 -12.21
N THR A 202 38.74 5.99 -13.41
CA THR A 202 37.51 6.74 -13.67
C THR A 202 36.33 5.80 -13.80
N THR A 203 35.13 6.37 -13.94
CA THR A 203 33.90 5.60 -14.14
C THR A 203 33.97 4.82 -15.46
N GLY A 204 33.79 3.50 -15.39
CA GLY A 204 33.90 2.62 -16.55
C GLY A 204 33.49 1.20 -16.23
N THR A 205 33.71 0.31 -17.19
CA THR A 205 33.43 -1.13 -17.09
C THR A 205 34.69 -1.92 -17.44
N PRO A 206 34.81 -3.19 -17.01
CA PRO A 206 35.87 -4.07 -17.50
C PRO A 206 35.88 -4.10 -19.03
N SER A 207 37.05 -3.98 -19.66
CA SER A 207 37.20 -3.86 -21.12
C SER A 207 36.70 -5.07 -21.92
N VAL A 208 36.55 -6.22 -21.27
CA VAL A 208 35.96 -7.45 -21.85
C VAL A 208 34.43 -7.35 -22.01
N LEU A 209 33.80 -6.40 -21.33
CA LEU A 209 32.37 -6.14 -21.41
C LEU A 209 32.11 -4.87 -22.23
N PRO A 210 30.88 -4.68 -22.76
CA PRO A 210 30.53 -3.45 -23.44
C PRO A 210 30.75 -2.21 -22.56
N PRO A 211 31.18 -1.08 -23.15
CA PRO A 211 31.38 0.15 -22.38
C PRO A 211 30.05 0.73 -21.89
N ILE A 212 30.09 1.43 -20.77
CA ILE A 212 28.96 2.22 -20.29
C ILE A 212 28.72 3.45 -21.17
N LYS A 213 27.47 3.67 -21.58
CA LYS A 213 27.04 4.89 -22.28
C LYS A 213 26.61 5.93 -21.25
N GLN A 214 27.48 6.88 -20.95
CA GLN A 214 27.24 7.92 -19.95
C GLN A 214 26.31 9.01 -20.51
N ARG A 215 25.49 9.61 -19.64
CA ARG A 215 24.57 10.70 -20.04
C ARG A 215 25.15 12.11 -19.87
N GLY A 216 26.12 12.26 -18.97
CA GLY A 216 26.79 13.52 -18.70
C GLY A 216 28.30 13.41 -18.94
N GLU A 217 29.04 14.43 -18.50
CA GLU A 217 30.50 14.46 -18.59
C GLU A 217 31.16 13.37 -17.73
N GLU A 218 30.51 12.98 -16.63
CA GLU A 218 30.94 11.87 -15.79
C GLU A 218 29.81 10.88 -15.56
N GLY A 219 30.12 9.59 -15.63
CA GLY A 219 29.19 8.51 -15.32
C GLY A 219 28.67 8.58 -13.87
N ASP A 220 27.42 8.14 -13.69
CA ASP A 220 26.77 8.04 -12.39
C ASP A 220 26.17 6.64 -12.13
N ARG A 221 25.55 6.44 -10.95
CA ARG A 221 24.91 5.17 -10.59
C ARG A 221 23.73 4.81 -11.51
N LEU A 222 23.05 5.79 -12.09
CA LEU A 222 21.93 5.53 -12.99
C LEU A 222 22.42 5.09 -14.37
N ASP A 223 23.58 5.57 -14.83
CA ASP A 223 24.24 5.04 -16.03
C ASP A 223 24.64 3.57 -15.83
N LEU A 224 25.18 3.23 -14.64
CA LEU A 224 25.49 1.83 -14.28
C LEU A 224 24.22 0.97 -14.26
N ALA A 225 23.14 1.45 -13.64
CA ALA A 225 21.88 0.72 -13.60
C ALA A 225 21.32 0.46 -15.01
N ARG A 226 21.34 1.48 -15.90
CA ARG A 226 20.91 1.33 -17.30
C ARG A 226 21.80 0.37 -18.08
N TRP A 227 23.11 0.40 -17.87
CA TRP A 227 24.04 -0.52 -18.51
C TRP A 227 23.83 -1.98 -18.07
N LEU A 228 23.56 -2.21 -16.78
CA LEU A 228 23.28 -3.56 -16.26
C LEU A 228 22.06 -4.20 -16.92
N VAL A 229 21.01 -3.43 -17.22
CA VAL A 229 19.76 -3.95 -17.81
C VAL A 229 19.60 -3.58 -19.29
N SER A 230 20.66 -3.12 -19.96
CA SER A 230 20.60 -2.69 -21.36
C SER A 230 20.33 -3.83 -22.34
N GLY A 231 20.65 -5.06 -21.94
CA GLY A 231 20.67 -6.24 -22.82
C GLY A 231 21.98 -6.39 -23.61
N GLU A 232 22.82 -5.35 -23.68
CA GLU A 232 24.17 -5.45 -24.28
C GLU A 232 25.14 -6.19 -23.34
N ASN A 233 24.97 -6.02 -22.02
CA ASN A 233 25.73 -6.78 -21.03
C ASN A 233 25.17 -8.22 -20.93
N PRO A 234 25.96 -9.25 -21.28
CA PRO A 234 25.47 -10.63 -21.32
C PRO A 234 25.36 -11.29 -19.93
N LEU A 235 25.99 -10.73 -18.89
CA LEU A 235 26.05 -11.39 -17.58
C LEU A 235 24.73 -11.31 -16.79
N PRO A 236 24.11 -10.12 -16.59
CA PRO A 236 22.88 -10.01 -15.82
C PRO A 236 21.73 -10.91 -16.32
N PRO A 237 21.43 -10.99 -17.63
CA PRO A 237 20.34 -11.86 -18.08
C PRO A 237 20.68 -13.35 -17.88
N ARG A 238 21.94 -13.77 -18.03
CA ARG A 238 22.37 -15.16 -17.73
C ARG A 238 22.21 -15.52 -16.27
N VAL A 239 22.63 -14.63 -15.36
CA VAL A 239 22.50 -14.84 -13.91
C VAL A 239 21.03 -14.96 -13.53
N VAL A 240 20.18 -14.04 -13.97
CA VAL A 240 18.74 -14.06 -13.66
C VAL A 240 18.04 -15.28 -14.28
N ALA A 241 18.38 -15.64 -15.52
CA ALA A 241 17.87 -16.84 -16.17
C ALA A 241 18.21 -18.11 -15.38
N ASN A 242 19.46 -18.23 -14.92
CA ASN A 242 19.92 -19.37 -14.12
C ASN A 242 19.26 -19.42 -12.73
N GLU A 243 19.03 -18.27 -12.10
CA GLU A 243 18.33 -18.20 -10.81
C GLU A 243 16.87 -18.67 -10.95
N ILE A 244 16.17 -18.20 -11.99
CA ILE A 244 14.80 -18.65 -12.29
C ILE A 244 14.79 -20.15 -12.62
N TRP A 245 15.75 -20.60 -13.42
CA TRP A 245 15.93 -22.02 -13.73
C TRP A 245 16.15 -22.85 -12.46
N ALA A 246 17.03 -22.43 -11.56
CA ALA A 246 17.32 -23.13 -10.32
C ALA A 246 16.11 -23.22 -9.38
N ASN A 247 15.29 -22.16 -9.30
CA ASN A 247 14.02 -22.24 -8.57
C ASN A 247 13.04 -23.22 -9.23
N LEU A 248 13.08 -23.33 -10.56
CA LEU A 248 12.22 -24.20 -11.36
C LEU A 248 12.75 -25.63 -11.54
N PHE A 249 14.02 -25.94 -11.31
CA PHE A 249 14.56 -27.29 -11.46
C PHE A 249 15.26 -27.77 -10.19
N GLY A 250 15.32 -26.97 -9.14
CA GLY A 250 16.03 -27.27 -7.90
C GLY A 250 17.55 -27.09 -7.98
N ASP A 251 18.11 -27.06 -9.19
CA ASP A 251 19.51 -26.77 -9.46
C ASP A 251 19.67 -25.91 -10.72
N GLY A 252 20.72 -25.10 -10.76
CA GLY A 252 21.03 -24.21 -11.88
C GLY A 252 21.64 -24.95 -13.07
N ILE A 253 21.56 -24.34 -14.26
CA ILE A 253 22.42 -24.75 -15.39
C ILE A 253 23.88 -24.52 -15.02
N VAL A 254 24.16 -23.43 -14.30
CA VAL A 254 25.38 -23.19 -13.53
C VAL A 254 25.05 -23.46 -12.07
N GLY A 255 25.60 -24.52 -11.48
CA GLY A 255 25.29 -24.94 -10.11
C GLY A 255 25.70 -23.92 -9.04
N THR A 256 26.80 -23.20 -9.27
CA THR A 256 27.26 -22.10 -8.40
C THR A 256 26.52 -20.81 -8.68
N LEU A 257 25.34 -20.64 -8.06
CA LEU A 257 24.48 -19.46 -8.27
C LEU A 257 25.16 -18.11 -7.99
N ASN A 258 26.15 -18.08 -7.09
CA ASN A 258 26.89 -16.88 -6.70
C ASN A 258 28.19 -16.62 -7.48
N ASP A 259 28.62 -17.55 -8.33
CA ASP A 259 29.88 -17.41 -9.08
C ASP A 259 29.72 -17.94 -10.51
N PHE A 260 29.68 -17.01 -11.46
CA PHE A 260 29.71 -17.27 -12.91
C PHE A 260 31.12 -17.14 -13.50
N GLY A 261 32.12 -16.95 -12.64
CA GLY A 261 33.52 -16.81 -13.00
C GLY A 261 34.25 -18.16 -13.07
N VAL A 262 35.57 -18.08 -13.22
CA VAL A 262 36.45 -19.26 -13.41
C VAL A 262 36.54 -20.19 -12.20
N ARG A 263 36.05 -19.76 -11.04
CA ARG A 263 35.99 -20.56 -9.80
C ARG A 263 34.61 -21.20 -9.59
N GLY A 264 33.61 -20.79 -10.36
CA GLY A 264 32.29 -21.42 -10.39
C GLY A 264 32.24 -22.63 -11.32
N ASP A 265 31.10 -23.30 -11.28
CA ASP A 265 30.79 -24.40 -12.18
C ASP A 265 30.65 -23.88 -13.62
N ARG A 266 31.02 -24.73 -14.58
CA ARG A 266 30.70 -24.48 -15.98
C ARG A 266 29.22 -24.78 -16.22
N PRO A 267 28.54 -24.04 -17.12
CA PRO A 267 27.17 -24.36 -17.49
C PRO A 267 27.09 -25.77 -18.08
N THR A 268 26.15 -26.58 -17.59
CA THR A 268 25.89 -27.92 -18.16
C THR A 268 25.40 -27.82 -19.60
N HIS A 269 24.62 -26.77 -19.90
CA HIS A 269 24.03 -26.48 -21.22
C HIS A 269 24.28 -25.02 -21.62
N PRO A 270 25.49 -24.67 -22.14
CA PRO A 270 25.87 -23.28 -22.43
C PRO A 270 24.97 -22.60 -23.46
N GLU A 271 24.59 -23.31 -24.53
CA GLU A 271 23.71 -22.75 -25.57
C GLU A 271 22.29 -22.49 -25.04
N LEU A 272 21.81 -23.34 -24.11
CA LEU A 272 20.49 -23.18 -23.51
C LEU A 272 20.42 -21.95 -22.61
N ILE A 273 21.39 -21.75 -21.71
CA ILE A 273 21.40 -20.57 -20.84
C ILE A 273 21.53 -19.28 -21.65
N ASP A 274 22.29 -19.31 -22.74
CA ASP A 274 22.40 -18.18 -23.67
C ASP A 274 21.08 -17.88 -24.37
N TRP A 275 20.38 -18.92 -24.83
CA TRP A 275 19.06 -18.77 -25.44
C TRP A 275 18.03 -18.22 -24.46
N ILE A 276 17.95 -18.76 -23.24
CA ILE A 276 17.02 -18.30 -22.19
C ILE A 276 17.33 -16.85 -21.79
N ALA A 277 18.61 -16.49 -21.63
CA ALA A 277 19.02 -15.13 -21.32
C ALA A 277 18.62 -14.15 -22.43
N ALA A 278 18.82 -14.53 -23.70
CA ALA A 278 18.44 -13.71 -24.83
C ALA A 278 16.91 -13.58 -24.97
N GLU A 279 16.15 -14.65 -24.73
CA GLU A 279 14.68 -14.61 -24.66
C GLU A 279 14.18 -13.69 -23.54
N PHE A 280 14.83 -13.71 -22.38
CA PHE A 280 14.45 -12.85 -21.26
C PHE A 280 14.58 -11.36 -21.62
N VAL A 281 15.67 -10.97 -22.30
CA VAL A 281 15.86 -9.60 -22.79
C VAL A 281 14.86 -9.27 -23.91
N ARG A 282 14.65 -10.17 -24.89
CA ARG A 282 13.69 -9.98 -26.00
C ARG A 282 12.27 -9.73 -25.49
N ASN A 283 11.87 -10.42 -24.43
CA ASN A 283 10.54 -10.30 -23.82
C ASN A 283 10.47 -9.16 -22.78
N GLY A 284 11.34 -8.16 -22.89
CA GLY A 284 11.30 -6.94 -22.07
C GLY A 284 11.56 -7.19 -20.59
N TRP A 285 12.42 -8.16 -20.26
CA TRP A 285 12.75 -8.55 -18.88
C TRP A 285 11.54 -9.05 -18.07
N SER A 286 10.50 -9.56 -18.74
CA SER A 286 9.33 -10.14 -18.08
C SER A 286 9.65 -11.48 -17.45
N ARG A 287 9.77 -11.51 -16.11
CA ARG A 287 9.94 -12.77 -15.35
C ARG A 287 8.79 -13.74 -15.59
N LYS A 288 7.56 -13.23 -15.73
CA LYS A 288 6.36 -14.06 -15.93
C LYS A 288 6.39 -14.78 -17.27
N GLU A 289 6.77 -14.09 -18.34
CA GLU A 289 6.91 -14.72 -19.66
C GLU A 289 8.05 -15.73 -19.67
N LEU A 290 9.21 -15.42 -19.05
CA LEU A 290 10.31 -16.37 -18.96
C LEU A 290 9.92 -17.66 -18.22
N ILE A 291 9.27 -17.52 -17.06
CA ILE A 291 8.75 -18.65 -16.28
C ILE A 291 7.77 -19.46 -17.14
N LYS A 292 6.82 -18.79 -17.82
CA LYS A 292 5.87 -19.46 -18.72
C LYS A 292 6.57 -20.26 -19.81
N THR A 293 7.57 -19.68 -20.47
CA THR A 293 8.40 -20.36 -21.49
C THR A 293 9.06 -21.62 -20.93
N ILE A 294 9.66 -21.54 -19.74
CA ILE A 294 10.33 -22.69 -19.11
C ILE A 294 9.30 -23.76 -18.71
N VAL A 295 8.23 -23.41 -18.00
CA VAL A 295 7.25 -24.40 -17.50
C VAL A 295 6.42 -25.05 -18.61
N SER A 296 6.36 -24.41 -19.78
CA SER A 296 5.66 -24.95 -20.97
C SER A 296 6.57 -25.84 -21.83
N SER A 297 7.87 -25.91 -21.54
CA SER A 297 8.82 -26.74 -22.27
C SER A 297 8.55 -28.24 -22.07
N ASN A 298 8.99 -29.06 -23.03
CA ASN A 298 8.94 -30.52 -22.86
C ASN A 298 9.82 -30.96 -21.70
N THR A 299 11.00 -30.34 -21.54
CA THR A 299 11.95 -30.68 -20.48
C THR A 299 11.36 -30.50 -19.08
N TYR A 300 10.66 -29.40 -18.83
CA TYR A 300 10.03 -29.14 -17.53
C TYR A 300 8.86 -30.07 -17.23
N ARG A 301 8.10 -30.47 -18.26
CA ARG A 301 6.90 -31.32 -18.13
C ARG A 301 7.21 -32.83 -18.12
N GLN A 302 8.48 -33.22 -18.07
CA GLN A 302 8.87 -34.62 -17.91
C GLN A 302 8.43 -35.15 -16.53
N SER A 303 8.20 -36.46 -16.45
CA SER A 303 7.98 -37.14 -15.16
C SER A 303 9.20 -36.98 -14.26
N SER A 304 8.98 -36.96 -12.94
CA SER A 304 10.03 -37.06 -11.93
C SER A 304 10.45 -38.49 -11.61
N ASP A 305 9.84 -39.49 -12.26
CA ASP A 305 10.16 -40.89 -12.02
C ASP A 305 11.64 -41.18 -12.28
N HIS A 306 12.23 -41.96 -11.38
CA HIS A 306 13.59 -42.41 -11.57
C HIS A 306 13.68 -43.37 -12.76
N ARG A 307 14.70 -43.13 -13.59
CA ARG A 307 15.01 -43.92 -14.77
C ARG A 307 16.18 -44.84 -14.42
N PRO A 308 15.95 -46.15 -14.19
CA PRO A 308 16.98 -47.06 -13.69
C PRO A 308 18.25 -47.08 -14.54
N GLU A 309 18.10 -46.91 -15.85
CA GLU A 309 19.20 -46.91 -16.81
C GLU A 309 20.12 -45.69 -16.72
N LEU A 310 19.72 -44.62 -16.01
CA LEU A 310 20.48 -43.37 -15.88
C LEU A 310 21.08 -43.14 -14.49
N ILE A 311 20.81 -44.02 -13.52
CA ILE A 311 21.25 -43.84 -12.13
C ILE A 311 22.78 -43.70 -12.03
N ASP A 312 23.51 -44.56 -12.74
CA ASP A 312 24.98 -44.55 -12.69
C ASP A 312 25.61 -43.59 -13.72
N ILE A 313 24.86 -43.21 -14.76
CA ILE A 313 25.34 -42.33 -15.85
C ILE A 313 25.22 -40.86 -15.46
N ASP A 314 24.06 -40.48 -14.92
CA ASP A 314 23.75 -39.11 -14.53
C ASP A 314 22.95 -39.09 -13.21
N PRO A 315 23.62 -39.44 -12.09
CA PRO A 315 22.96 -39.51 -10.78
C PRO A 315 22.37 -38.16 -10.35
N LYS A 316 22.99 -37.05 -10.77
CA LYS A 316 22.58 -35.68 -10.44
C LYS A 316 21.54 -35.09 -11.40
N ASN A 317 21.12 -35.83 -12.42
CA ASN A 317 20.18 -35.38 -13.44
C ASN A 317 20.63 -34.10 -14.17
N HIS A 318 21.93 -33.92 -14.39
CA HIS A 318 22.48 -32.80 -15.13
C HIS A 318 22.03 -32.80 -16.60
N LEU A 319 21.74 -33.96 -17.18
CA LEU A 319 21.21 -34.14 -18.55
C LEU A 319 19.71 -33.84 -18.64
N LEU A 320 19.05 -33.52 -17.51
CA LEU A 320 17.63 -33.17 -17.46
C LEU A 320 16.73 -34.26 -18.04
N ALA A 321 17.04 -35.53 -17.76
CA ALA A 321 16.35 -36.69 -18.30
C ALA A 321 15.03 -37.04 -17.56
N ARG A 322 14.74 -36.30 -16.49
CA ARG A 322 13.52 -36.31 -15.66
C ARG A 322 13.35 -34.94 -15.00
N GLN A 323 12.20 -34.68 -14.40
CA GLN A 323 12.05 -33.55 -13.47
C GLN A 323 12.72 -33.88 -12.11
N ASN A 324 13.17 -32.86 -11.39
CA ASN A 324 13.79 -32.99 -10.08
C ASN A 324 12.74 -32.91 -8.97
N ARG A 325 12.89 -33.81 -7.99
CA ARG A 325 12.08 -33.82 -6.76
C ARG A 325 12.80 -33.06 -5.65
N PHE A 326 12.15 -32.06 -5.08
CA PHE A 326 12.69 -31.32 -3.94
C PHE A 326 11.60 -30.69 -3.08
N ARG A 327 11.85 -30.60 -1.77
CA ARG A 327 10.97 -29.93 -0.82
C ARG A 327 10.80 -28.45 -1.16
N VAL A 328 9.57 -27.94 -1.10
CA VAL A 328 9.28 -26.50 -1.29
C VAL A 328 9.86 -25.64 -0.16
N GLU A 329 9.98 -24.33 -0.35
CA GLU A 329 10.52 -23.41 0.65
C GLU A 329 9.67 -23.34 1.94
N ALA A 330 10.28 -22.89 3.03
CA ALA A 330 9.67 -22.81 4.37
C ALA A 330 8.31 -22.10 4.40
N GLU A 331 8.22 -20.99 3.67
CA GLU A 331 7.02 -20.17 3.57
C GLU A 331 5.90 -20.91 2.83
N ILE A 332 6.26 -21.72 1.83
CA ILE A 332 5.32 -22.45 0.96
C ILE A 332 4.77 -23.69 1.64
N VAL A 333 5.53 -24.36 2.51
CA VAL A 333 5.07 -25.55 3.27
C VAL A 333 3.72 -25.28 3.96
N ARG A 334 3.60 -24.14 4.63
CA ARG A 334 2.35 -23.72 5.26
C ARG A 334 1.27 -23.37 4.23
N ASP A 335 1.65 -22.66 3.18
CA ASP A 335 0.72 -22.20 2.15
C ASP A 335 0.07 -23.36 1.40
N LEU A 336 0.79 -24.48 1.19
CA LEU A 336 0.24 -25.71 0.62
C LEU A 336 -0.89 -26.27 1.48
N SER A 337 -0.66 -26.46 2.78
CA SER A 337 -1.67 -26.98 3.70
C SER A 337 -2.90 -26.08 3.76
N LEU A 338 -2.70 -24.75 3.82
CA LEU A 338 -3.81 -23.80 3.82
C LEU A 338 -4.57 -23.79 2.49
N SER A 339 -3.89 -23.95 1.36
CA SER A 339 -4.52 -24.00 0.04
C SER A 339 -5.36 -25.28 -0.12
N ALA A 340 -4.80 -26.44 0.23
CA ALA A 340 -5.52 -27.71 0.19
C ALA A 340 -6.76 -27.69 1.11
N ALA A 341 -6.65 -27.05 2.28
CA ALA A 341 -7.74 -26.86 3.22
C ALA A 341 -8.77 -25.79 2.80
N GLY A 342 -8.49 -24.98 1.77
CA GLY A 342 -9.36 -23.87 1.36
C GLY A 342 -9.33 -22.65 2.30
N LEU A 343 -8.30 -22.51 3.13
CA LEU A 343 -8.12 -21.42 4.08
C LEU A 343 -7.26 -20.27 3.56
N LEU A 344 -6.38 -20.53 2.57
CA LEU A 344 -5.37 -19.57 2.13
C LEU A 344 -5.98 -18.26 1.59
N SER A 345 -5.62 -17.12 2.18
CA SER A 345 -5.99 -15.80 1.66
C SER A 345 -5.10 -15.39 0.47
N ALA A 346 -5.75 -15.04 -0.64
CA ALA A 346 -5.10 -14.55 -1.86
C ALA A 346 -4.77 -13.04 -1.85
N LYS A 347 -5.10 -12.32 -0.77
CA LYS A 347 -4.89 -10.88 -0.65
C LYS A 347 -3.42 -10.50 -0.84
N VAL A 348 -3.16 -9.47 -1.65
CA VAL A 348 -1.82 -8.97 -1.99
C VAL A 348 -1.56 -7.64 -1.31
N GLY A 349 -0.36 -7.47 -0.73
CA GLY A 349 0.05 -6.24 -0.03
C GLY A 349 -0.59 -6.08 1.34
N GLY A 350 -0.34 -4.94 2.00
CA GLY A 350 -0.77 -4.69 3.39
C GLY A 350 0.30 -5.04 4.43
N PRO A 351 0.01 -4.83 5.73
CA PRO A 351 0.95 -5.07 6.82
C PRO A 351 1.28 -6.56 6.98
N SER A 352 2.37 -6.84 7.70
CA SER A 352 2.71 -8.21 8.13
C SER A 352 1.66 -8.78 9.09
N VAL A 353 1.55 -10.11 9.11
CA VAL A 353 0.62 -10.86 9.95
C VAL A 353 1.36 -11.78 10.92
N PHE A 354 0.63 -12.27 11.92
CA PHE A 354 1.15 -13.02 13.05
C PHE A 354 0.41 -14.36 13.14
N PRO A 355 0.77 -15.37 12.33
CA PRO A 355 0.19 -16.70 12.44
C PRO A 355 0.44 -17.33 13.83
N PRO A 356 -0.32 -18.36 14.21
CA PRO A 356 -0.16 -19.02 15.51
C PRO A 356 1.26 -19.55 15.72
N ILE A 357 1.80 -19.34 16.92
CA ILE A 357 3.06 -19.93 17.37
C ILE A 357 2.81 -20.81 18.60
N PRO A 358 3.60 -21.87 18.83
CA PRO A 358 3.45 -22.70 20.02
C PRO A 358 3.54 -21.89 21.32
N ALA A 359 2.78 -22.31 22.33
CA ALA A 359 2.82 -21.70 23.66
C ALA A 359 4.25 -21.70 24.24
N GLY A 360 4.61 -20.64 24.96
CA GLY A 360 5.94 -20.46 25.55
C GLY A 360 7.01 -19.92 24.60
N VAL A 361 6.85 -20.02 23.27
CA VAL A 361 7.82 -19.46 22.30
C VAL A 361 7.83 -17.94 22.33
N ALA A 362 6.65 -17.33 22.50
CA ALA A 362 6.51 -15.88 22.59
C ALA A 362 7.26 -15.29 23.79
N ASP A 363 7.38 -16.07 24.88
CA ASP A 363 7.91 -15.64 26.18
C ASP A 363 9.44 -15.63 26.22
N VAL A 364 10.11 -16.28 25.26
CA VAL A 364 11.58 -16.29 25.11
C VAL A 364 12.11 -14.98 24.47
N ASN A 365 11.23 -14.01 24.19
CA ASN A 365 11.62 -12.74 23.61
C ASN A 365 12.35 -11.84 24.62
N TYR A 366 13.60 -11.50 24.30
CA TYR A 366 14.44 -10.54 25.06
C TYR A 366 13.85 -9.11 25.17
N ASN A 367 12.88 -8.75 24.32
CA ASN A 367 12.23 -7.44 24.35
C ASN A 367 10.81 -7.57 24.91
N SER A 368 10.63 -7.18 26.17
CA SER A 368 9.36 -7.22 26.89
C SER A 368 8.24 -6.35 26.30
N ALA A 369 8.59 -5.39 25.43
CA ALA A 369 7.59 -4.53 24.76
C ALA A 369 6.96 -5.19 23.52
N PHE A 370 7.58 -6.22 22.94
CA PHE A 370 7.04 -6.89 21.75
C PHE A 370 6.21 -8.12 22.14
N LYS A 371 4.92 -8.08 21.83
CA LYS A 371 3.99 -9.21 22.05
C LYS A 371 3.52 -9.78 20.71
N TRP A 372 3.61 -11.10 20.56
CA TRP A 372 3.07 -11.81 19.40
C TRP A 372 1.55 -11.98 19.57
N VAL A 373 0.77 -11.06 19.01
CA VAL A 373 -0.69 -11.13 19.02
C VAL A 373 -1.13 -11.86 17.76
N VAL A 374 -1.66 -13.07 17.92
CA VAL A 374 -2.08 -13.90 16.79
C VAL A 374 -3.13 -13.19 15.95
N SER A 375 -2.89 -13.09 14.65
CA SER A 375 -3.83 -12.49 13.70
C SER A 375 -5.13 -13.31 13.65
N SER A 376 -6.26 -12.62 13.50
CA SER A 376 -7.60 -13.21 13.42
C SER A 376 -8.19 -13.05 12.01
N GLY A 377 -9.31 -13.74 11.75
CA GLY A 377 -10.03 -13.67 10.48
C GLY A 377 -9.17 -14.06 9.28
N GLU A 378 -9.33 -13.34 8.17
CA GLU A 378 -8.57 -13.56 6.93
C GLU A 378 -7.06 -13.48 7.17
N ASP A 379 -6.60 -12.54 8.00
CA ASP A 379 -5.18 -12.27 8.20
C ASP A 379 -4.45 -13.43 8.91
N ARG A 380 -5.18 -14.30 9.64
CA ARG A 380 -4.65 -15.56 10.20
C ARG A 380 -4.12 -16.49 9.11
N TYR A 381 -4.72 -16.49 7.92
CA TYR A 381 -4.45 -17.46 6.85
C TYR A 381 -3.77 -16.84 5.63
N ARG A 382 -3.10 -15.70 5.80
CA ARG A 382 -2.31 -15.07 4.75
C ARG A 382 -1.09 -15.91 4.38
N ARG A 383 -0.64 -15.77 3.13
CA ARG A 383 0.57 -16.40 2.61
C ARG A 383 1.78 -16.20 3.51
N GLY A 384 2.63 -17.21 3.62
CA GLY A 384 3.82 -17.24 4.47
C GLY A 384 4.74 -16.04 4.27
N ILE A 385 4.80 -15.51 3.04
CA ILE A 385 5.56 -14.29 2.68
C ILE A 385 5.15 -13.03 3.45
N TYR A 386 3.94 -13.00 4.03
CA TYR A 386 3.44 -11.88 4.84
C TYR A 386 3.63 -12.09 6.34
N THR A 387 4.16 -13.24 6.76
CA THR A 387 4.46 -13.51 8.17
C THR A 387 5.46 -12.48 8.68
N TYR A 388 5.16 -11.88 9.83
CA TYR A 388 6.05 -10.93 10.46
C TYR A 388 7.40 -11.60 10.76
N PHE A 389 8.46 -10.97 10.27
CA PHE A 389 9.81 -11.50 10.35
C PHE A 389 10.63 -10.68 11.35
N LYS A 390 10.91 -11.27 12.52
CA LYS A 390 11.80 -10.69 13.53
C LYS A 390 13.19 -11.31 13.42
N ARG A 391 14.20 -10.51 13.07
CA ARG A 391 15.57 -11.00 12.80
C ARG A 391 16.19 -11.85 13.91
N THR A 392 15.87 -11.55 15.17
CA THR A 392 16.42 -12.26 16.34
C THR A 392 15.57 -13.42 16.84
N ALA A 393 14.32 -13.53 16.37
CA ALA A 393 13.38 -14.56 16.79
C ALA A 393 12.39 -14.83 15.64
N PRO A 394 12.86 -15.45 14.54
CA PRO A 394 11.99 -15.81 13.42
C PRO A 394 10.92 -16.81 13.86
N HIS A 395 9.85 -16.92 13.07
CA HIS A 395 8.81 -17.89 13.34
C HIS A 395 9.38 -19.33 13.38
N PRO A 396 9.02 -20.18 14.37
CA PRO A 396 9.62 -21.51 14.54
C PRO A 396 9.51 -22.42 13.31
N ASN A 397 8.34 -22.42 12.64
CA ASN A 397 8.15 -23.18 11.41
C ASN A 397 9.14 -22.74 10.31
N LEU A 398 9.40 -21.43 10.16
CA LEU A 398 10.37 -20.96 9.16
C LEU A 398 11.77 -21.52 9.43
N THR A 399 12.20 -21.49 10.69
CA THR A 399 13.50 -22.02 11.11
C THR A 399 13.62 -23.52 10.85
N THR A 400 12.57 -24.28 11.15
CA THR A 400 12.60 -25.75 10.98
C THR A 400 12.63 -26.18 9.52
N PHE A 401 12.04 -25.38 8.62
CA PHE A 401 12.03 -25.64 7.19
C PHE A 401 13.11 -24.87 6.43
N ASP A 402 14.28 -24.65 7.05
CA ASP A 402 15.48 -24.07 6.44
C ASP A 402 15.28 -22.65 5.86
N CYS A 403 14.46 -21.81 6.50
CA CYS A 403 14.43 -20.39 6.14
C CYS A 403 15.81 -19.76 6.40
N PRO A 404 16.41 -19.04 5.43
CA PRO A 404 17.73 -18.44 5.60
C PRO A 404 17.81 -17.51 6.79
N ASP A 405 18.98 -17.46 7.43
CA ASP A 405 19.27 -16.46 8.44
C ASP A 405 19.25 -15.05 7.82
N SER A 406 18.36 -14.21 8.33
CA SER A 406 18.18 -12.83 7.87
C SER A 406 19.38 -11.90 8.11
N ASN A 407 20.38 -12.34 8.87
CA ASN A 407 21.61 -11.57 9.12
C ASN A 407 22.69 -11.83 8.06
N VAL A 408 22.50 -12.79 7.16
CA VAL A 408 23.46 -13.13 6.10
C VAL A 408 22.81 -13.07 4.72
N THR A 409 23.59 -12.78 3.70
CA THR A 409 23.14 -12.88 2.32
C THR A 409 23.03 -14.36 1.94
N CYS A 410 21.86 -14.76 1.43
CA CYS A 410 21.61 -16.11 0.96
C CYS A 410 21.26 -16.09 -0.52
N VAL A 411 22.15 -16.65 -1.33
CA VAL A 411 22.01 -16.81 -2.79
C VAL A 411 21.44 -18.17 -3.19
N GLN A 412 21.56 -19.17 -2.31
CA GLN A 412 21.06 -20.52 -2.50
C GLN A 412 20.55 -21.04 -1.16
N ARG A 413 19.28 -21.44 -1.13
CA ARG A 413 18.66 -21.97 0.09
C ARG A 413 19.04 -23.44 0.26
N THR A 414 19.51 -23.80 1.44
CA THR A 414 19.66 -25.21 1.82
C THR A 414 18.28 -25.84 2.02
N ARG A 415 18.15 -27.12 1.68
CA ARG A 415 16.92 -27.88 1.89
C ARG A 415 17.27 -29.17 2.63
N SER A 416 16.70 -29.34 3.81
CA SER A 416 16.82 -30.54 4.62
C SER A 416 15.46 -31.24 4.72
N ASN A 417 15.50 -32.58 4.74
CA ASN A 417 14.36 -33.44 5.02
C ASN A 417 14.67 -34.18 6.33
N THR A 418 14.17 -33.66 7.45
CA THR A 418 14.46 -34.19 8.78
C THR A 418 13.21 -34.83 9.40
N PRO A 419 13.36 -35.82 10.31
CA PRO A 419 12.23 -36.35 11.06
C PRO A 419 11.50 -35.27 11.89
N LEU A 420 12.21 -34.24 12.34
CA LEU A 420 11.63 -33.11 13.06
C LEU A 420 10.64 -32.33 12.19
N ALA A 421 10.97 -32.11 10.91
CA ALA A 421 10.06 -31.45 9.97
C ALA A 421 8.73 -32.20 9.83
N ALA A 422 8.78 -33.53 9.69
CA ALA A 422 7.58 -34.38 9.64
C ALA A 422 6.77 -34.35 10.96
N LEU A 423 7.44 -34.30 12.11
CA LEU A 423 6.76 -34.16 13.40
C LEU A 423 6.07 -32.79 13.54
N ILE A 424 6.64 -31.73 12.97
CA ILE A 424 6.02 -30.40 12.98
C ILE A 424 4.77 -30.36 12.11
N THR A 425 4.84 -30.83 10.86
CA THR A 425 3.67 -30.87 9.96
C THR A 425 2.55 -31.74 10.51
N LEU A 426 2.89 -32.77 11.30
CA LEU A 426 1.89 -33.59 11.96
C LEU A 426 1.22 -32.90 13.17
N ASN A 427 1.97 -32.13 13.98
CA ASN A 427 1.52 -31.74 15.33
C ASN A 427 1.34 -30.23 15.56
N ASN A 428 1.98 -29.36 14.78
CA ASN A 428 1.87 -27.92 15.01
C ASN A 428 0.47 -27.40 14.69
N GLU A 429 -0.03 -26.45 15.51
CA GLU A 429 -1.41 -25.94 15.48
C GLU A 429 -1.88 -25.56 14.08
N THR A 430 -1.03 -24.91 13.28
CA THR A 430 -1.39 -24.47 11.92
C THR A 430 -1.75 -25.63 10.99
N PHE A 431 -1.02 -26.75 11.09
CA PHE A 431 -1.25 -27.90 10.21
C PHE A 431 -2.41 -28.77 10.70
N VAL A 432 -2.59 -28.85 12.03
CA VAL A 432 -3.79 -29.47 12.63
C VAL A 432 -5.04 -28.69 12.22
N GLU A 433 -5.01 -27.36 12.31
CA GLU A 433 -6.10 -26.48 11.86
C GLU A 433 -6.40 -26.67 10.37
N ALA A 434 -5.37 -26.76 9.52
CA ALA A 434 -5.54 -27.04 8.10
C ALA A 434 -6.21 -28.41 7.86
N SER A 435 -5.84 -29.45 8.62
CA SER A 435 -6.49 -30.76 8.51
C SER A 435 -7.96 -30.76 8.94
N GLN A 436 -8.32 -29.98 9.96
CA GLN A 436 -9.70 -29.79 10.40
C GLN A 436 -10.55 -29.14 9.31
N ALA A 437 -10.05 -28.03 8.75
CA ALA A 437 -10.73 -27.34 7.66
C ALA A 437 -10.81 -28.19 6.38
N MET A 438 -9.75 -28.93 6.05
CA MET A 438 -9.75 -29.84 4.90
C MET A 438 -10.75 -30.98 5.07
N THR A 439 -10.88 -31.57 6.27
CA THR A 439 -11.92 -32.57 6.57
C THR A 439 -13.31 -31.98 6.36
N LYS A 440 -13.59 -30.80 6.91
CA LYS A 440 -14.86 -30.10 6.69
C LYS A 440 -15.12 -29.91 5.20
N ARG A 441 -14.10 -29.49 4.45
CA ARG A 441 -14.18 -29.30 2.99
C ARG A 441 -14.52 -30.60 2.25
N ILE A 442 -13.79 -31.69 2.49
CA ILE A 442 -14.00 -32.99 1.83
C ILE A 442 -15.41 -33.52 2.09
N LEU A 443 -15.86 -33.50 3.34
CA LEU A 443 -17.19 -34.00 3.72
C LEU A 443 -18.32 -33.14 3.14
N SER A 444 -18.07 -31.85 2.90
CA SER A 444 -19.06 -30.94 2.31
C SER A 444 -19.09 -31.00 0.78
N GLU A 445 -17.94 -31.15 0.13
CA GLU A 445 -17.82 -31.22 -1.33
C GLU A 445 -18.19 -32.61 -1.88
N VAL A 446 -18.11 -33.66 -1.04
CA VAL A 446 -18.48 -35.04 -1.39
C VAL A 446 -19.46 -35.62 -0.35
N PRO A 447 -20.69 -35.07 -0.25
CA PRO A 447 -21.64 -35.45 0.80
C PRO A 447 -22.19 -36.88 0.63
N GLU A 448 -22.45 -37.29 -0.62
CA GLU A 448 -23.03 -38.61 -0.95
C GLU A 448 -21.99 -39.68 -1.33
N GLY A 449 -20.70 -39.33 -1.36
CA GLY A 449 -19.65 -40.27 -1.70
C GLY A 449 -19.29 -41.19 -0.53
N ASP A 450 -18.84 -42.40 -0.88
CA ASP A 450 -18.24 -43.33 0.06
C ASP A 450 -16.84 -42.87 0.50
N ASP A 451 -16.23 -43.64 1.40
CA ASP A 451 -14.91 -43.29 1.95
C ASP A 451 -13.83 -43.29 0.87
N ALA A 452 -13.91 -44.20 -0.11
CA ALA A 452 -12.98 -44.24 -1.23
C ALA A 452 -13.06 -42.98 -2.10
N ALA A 453 -14.27 -42.51 -2.41
CA ALA A 453 -14.47 -41.27 -3.15
C ALA A 453 -13.94 -40.04 -2.39
N ARG A 454 -14.13 -40.00 -1.07
CA ARG A 454 -13.62 -38.91 -0.21
C ARG A 454 -12.09 -38.94 -0.08
N ILE A 455 -11.48 -40.12 0.05
CA ILE A 455 -10.02 -40.30 0.02
C ILE A 455 -9.46 -39.85 -1.34
N ALA A 456 -10.11 -40.24 -2.44
CA ALA A 456 -9.71 -39.82 -3.78
C ALA A 456 -9.78 -38.29 -3.93
N HIS A 457 -10.83 -37.65 -3.39
CA HIS A 457 -10.94 -36.20 -3.37
C HIS A 457 -9.83 -35.53 -2.53
N ALA A 458 -9.49 -36.10 -1.37
CA ALA A 458 -8.36 -35.61 -0.55
C ALA A 458 -7.02 -35.65 -1.32
N PHE A 459 -6.80 -36.70 -2.12
CA PHE A 459 -5.62 -36.84 -2.97
C PHE A 459 -5.62 -35.83 -4.12
N GLN A 460 -6.77 -35.57 -4.75
CA GLN A 460 -6.86 -34.55 -5.79
C GLN A 460 -6.56 -33.15 -5.23
N LEU A 461 -7.06 -32.82 -4.05
CA LEU A 461 -6.80 -31.53 -3.39
C LEU A 461 -5.33 -31.37 -2.93
N SER A 462 -4.66 -32.46 -2.58
CA SER A 462 -3.31 -32.42 -1.98
C SER A 462 -2.20 -32.70 -2.99
N LEU A 463 -2.36 -33.73 -3.81
CA LEU A 463 -1.33 -34.31 -4.68
C LEU A 463 -1.67 -34.16 -6.18
N ALA A 464 -2.85 -33.63 -6.52
CA ALA A 464 -3.33 -33.47 -7.90
C ALA A 464 -3.32 -34.76 -8.74
N ARG A 465 -3.51 -35.91 -8.08
CA ARG A 465 -3.62 -37.24 -8.70
C ARG A 465 -4.62 -38.10 -7.94
N SER A 466 -5.00 -39.24 -8.51
CA SER A 466 -5.77 -40.26 -7.78
C SER A 466 -4.85 -41.11 -6.89
N PRO A 467 -5.35 -41.64 -5.76
CA PRO A 467 -4.64 -42.64 -4.98
C PRO A 467 -4.56 -43.95 -5.77
N SER A 468 -3.49 -44.71 -5.54
CA SER A 468 -3.41 -46.12 -5.93
C SER A 468 -4.31 -46.98 -5.03
N ASP A 469 -4.59 -48.21 -5.45
CA ASP A 469 -5.38 -49.17 -4.67
C ASP A 469 -4.74 -49.41 -3.29
N ALA A 470 -3.41 -49.58 -3.26
CA ALA A 470 -2.67 -49.78 -2.00
C ALA A 470 -2.70 -48.57 -1.06
N GLU A 471 -2.74 -47.34 -1.60
CA GLU A 471 -2.90 -46.12 -0.78
C GLU A 471 -4.33 -46.01 -0.24
N THR A 472 -5.32 -46.32 -1.06
CA THR A 472 -6.74 -46.31 -0.70
C THR A 472 -7.02 -47.32 0.41
N ASP A 473 -6.51 -48.55 0.28
CA ASP A 473 -6.66 -49.61 1.28
C ASP A 473 -6.05 -49.21 2.63
N ARG A 474 -4.84 -48.63 2.62
CA ARG A 474 -4.15 -48.20 3.85
C ARG A 474 -4.88 -47.07 4.56
N LEU A 475 -5.37 -46.09 3.83
CA LEU A 475 -6.10 -44.95 4.40
C LEU A 475 -7.49 -45.35 4.89
N THR A 476 -8.15 -46.27 4.19
CA THR A 476 -9.42 -46.85 4.64
C THR A 476 -9.23 -47.62 5.95
N SER A 477 -8.18 -48.44 6.05
CA SER A 477 -7.84 -49.16 7.29
C SER A 477 -7.52 -48.20 8.45
N LEU A 478 -6.81 -47.11 8.18
CA LEU A 478 -6.55 -46.06 9.17
C LEU A 478 -7.85 -45.38 9.62
N LEU A 479 -8.72 -45.01 8.68
CA LEU A 479 -10.01 -44.38 8.96
C LEU A 479 -10.89 -45.26 9.84
N GLU A 480 -11.01 -46.55 9.52
CA GLU A 480 -11.77 -47.51 10.34
C GLU A 480 -11.19 -47.65 11.75
N THR A 481 -9.87 -47.70 11.87
CA THR A 481 -9.19 -47.75 13.18
C THR A 481 -9.48 -46.49 13.99
N ALA A 482 -9.40 -45.32 13.36
CA ALA A 482 -9.70 -44.04 13.99
C ALA A 482 -11.18 -43.90 14.38
N ARG A 483 -12.10 -44.40 13.54
CA ARG A 483 -13.55 -44.47 13.85
C ARG A 483 -13.80 -45.31 15.10
N GLY A 484 -13.16 -46.47 15.21
CA GLY A 484 -13.22 -47.30 16.42
C GLY A 484 -12.76 -46.53 17.66
N TRP A 485 -11.57 -45.93 17.60
CA TRP A 485 -11.00 -45.16 18.71
C TRP A 485 -11.91 -44.02 19.18
N TYR A 486 -12.35 -43.15 18.26
CA TYR A 486 -13.11 -41.96 18.62
C TYR A 486 -14.57 -42.24 19.03
N ARG A 487 -15.14 -43.39 18.64
CA ARG A 487 -16.43 -43.86 19.18
C ARG A 487 -16.30 -44.26 20.65
N GLU A 488 -15.19 -44.91 21.01
CA GLU A 488 -14.89 -45.32 22.39
C GLU A 488 -14.37 -44.17 23.26
N HIS A 489 -13.79 -43.13 22.65
CA HIS A 489 -13.20 -41.96 23.32
C HIS A 489 -13.81 -40.62 22.82
N PRO A 490 -15.09 -40.30 23.13
CA PRO A 490 -15.75 -39.08 22.65
C PRO A 490 -15.09 -37.76 23.10
N GLN A 491 -14.37 -37.77 24.22
CA GLN A 491 -13.65 -36.59 24.70
C GLN A 491 -12.47 -36.24 23.78
N ASP A 492 -11.73 -37.24 23.32
CA ASP A 492 -10.63 -37.07 22.36
C ASP A 492 -11.15 -36.57 21.01
N ALA A 493 -12.30 -37.09 20.58
CA ALA A 493 -12.95 -36.63 19.36
C ALA A 493 -13.28 -35.14 19.43
N THR A 494 -13.85 -34.70 20.56
CA THR A 494 -14.19 -33.30 20.79
C THR A 494 -12.96 -32.40 20.84
N ALA A 495 -11.87 -32.87 21.48
CA ALA A 495 -10.61 -32.13 21.55
C ALA A 495 -9.96 -31.92 20.17
N LEU A 496 -10.13 -32.86 19.23
CA LEU A 496 -9.51 -32.79 17.91
C LEU A 496 -10.28 -31.93 16.88
N LEU A 497 -11.58 -31.65 17.07
CA LEU A 497 -12.39 -30.94 16.06
C LEU A 497 -11.96 -29.48 15.82
N GLY A 498 -11.52 -28.79 16.88
CA GLY A 498 -11.14 -27.38 16.81
C GLY A 498 -12.25 -26.44 16.32
N SER A 499 -11.87 -25.30 15.75
CA SER A 499 -12.77 -24.24 15.28
C SER A 499 -13.44 -24.54 13.92
N HIS A 500 -12.97 -25.55 13.19
CA HIS A 500 -13.47 -25.92 11.86
C HIS A 500 -14.35 -27.16 11.87
N ALA A 501 -15.02 -27.45 12.99
CA ALA A 501 -15.92 -28.58 13.10
C ALA A 501 -17.04 -28.55 12.03
N PRO A 502 -17.31 -29.66 11.33
CA PRO A 502 -18.47 -29.78 10.45
C PRO A 502 -19.77 -29.87 11.27
N GLU A 503 -20.76 -29.02 10.95
CA GLU A 503 -21.99 -28.88 11.76
C GLU A 503 -22.92 -30.11 11.69
N ALA A 504 -22.96 -30.79 10.55
CA ALA A 504 -23.90 -31.89 10.28
C ALA A 504 -23.29 -33.29 10.46
N ILE A 505 -22.04 -33.39 10.92
CA ILE A 505 -21.31 -34.66 11.03
C ILE A 505 -21.02 -34.96 12.50
N PRO A 506 -21.30 -36.18 13.00
CA PRO A 506 -20.98 -36.56 14.37
C PRO A 506 -19.51 -36.35 14.72
N ALA A 507 -19.23 -35.87 15.93
CA ALA A 507 -17.87 -35.57 16.37
C ALA A 507 -16.88 -36.73 16.20
N PRO A 508 -17.21 -38.00 16.54
CA PRO A 508 -16.31 -39.13 16.31
C PRO A 508 -15.96 -39.37 14.84
N GLU A 509 -16.92 -39.17 13.94
CA GLU A 509 -16.74 -39.37 12.51
C GLU A 509 -15.83 -38.29 11.92
N ALA A 510 -16.09 -37.03 12.26
CA ALA A 510 -15.24 -35.92 11.84
C ALA A 510 -13.82 -36.04 12.41
N ALA A 511 -13.64 -36.46 13.67
CA ALA A 511 -12.32 -36.69 14.26
C ALA A 511 -11.54 -37.81 13.55
N ALA A 512 -12.21 -38.90 13.16
CA ALA A 512 -11.59 -39.98 12.40
C ALA A 512 -11.09 -39.52 11.03
N TRP A 513 -11.87 -38.69 10.33
CA TRP A 513 -11.44 -38.06 9.09
C TRP A 513 -10.28 -37.08 9.29
N ILE A 514 -10.31 -36.26 10.35
CA ILE A 514 -9.19 -35.36 10.68
C ILE A 514 -7.90 -36.16 10.87
N ALA A 515 -7.93 -37.27 11.63
CA ALA A 515 -6.76 -38.12 11.81
C ALA A 515 -6.23 -38.68 10.48
N THR A 516 -7.12 -39.06 9.57
CA THR A 516 -6.76 -39.59 8.25
C THR A 516 -6.19 -38.51 7.33
N VAL A 517 -6.84 -37.35 7.25
CA VAL A 517 -6.40 -36.20 6.44
C VAL A 517 -5.07 -35.62 6.93
N ARG A 518 -4.81 -35.64 8.24
CA ARG A 518 -3.51 -35.27 8.81
C ARG A 518 -2.37 -36.11 8.22
N VAL A 519 -2.59 -37.39 7.95
CA VAL A 519 -1.57 -38.25 7.32
C VAL A 519 -1.35 -37.84 5.86
N VAL A 520 -2.41 -37.55 5.11
CA VAL A 520 -2.32 -37.09 3.71
C VAL A 520 -1.52 -35.78 3.60
N LEU A 521 -1.82 -34.81 4.47
CA LEU A 521 -1.10 -33.53 4.51
C LEU A 521 0.34 -33.64 5.08
N ASN A 522 0.71 -34.80 5.63
CA ASN A 522 2.03 -35.07 6.18
C ASN A 522 2.90 -35.96 5.26
N LEU A 523 2.41 -36.31 4.07
CA LEU A 523 3.19 -37.05 3.08
C LEU A 523 4.39 -36.21 2.61
N ASP A 524 5.54 -36.85 2.43
CA ASP A 524 6.71 -36.20 1.82
C ASP A 524 6.39 -35.68 0.41
N GLU A 525 5.57 -36.44 -0.33
CA GLU A 525 5.06 -36.04 -1.65
C GLU A 525 4.25 -34.74 -1.60
N PHE A 526 3.49 -34.48 -0.54
CA PHE A 526 2.70 -33.26 -0.40
C PHE A 526 3.56 -32.00 -0.27
N LEU A 527 4.71 -32.11 0.43
CA LEU A 527 5.63 -31.00 0.64
C LEU A 527 6.73 -30.92 -0.42
N THR A 528 6.74 -31.86 -1.36
CA THR A 528 7.75 -32.00 -2.39
C THR A 528 7.16 -31.63 -3.73
N ARG A 529 7.88 -30.77 -4.45
CA ARG A 529 7.59 -30.57 -5.85
C ARG A 529 8.15 -31.77 -6.63
N SER A 530 7.30 -32.41 -7.43
CA SER A 530 7.64 -33.52 -8.34
C SER A 530 7.04 -33.32 -9.72
#